data_AF-A0A1N7RS01-F1
#
_entry.id   AF-A0A1N7RS01-F1
#
_cell.length_a   1.000
_cell.length_b   1.000
_cell.length_c   1.000
_cell.angle_alpha   90.00
_cell.angle_beta   90.00
_cell.angle_gamma   90.00
#
_symmetry.space_group_name_H-M   'P 1'
#
loop_
_entity.id
_entity.type
_entity.pdbx_description
1 polymer ?
#
loop_
_entity_poly.entity_id
_entity_poly.type
_entity_poly.pdbx_seq_one_letter_code
_entity_poly.pdbx_strand_id
1 'polypeptide(L)'
;MVHKDSRRWLAVLLISVMPLAAQAQAEFASAPAQEKPDTAATAASSSKADSKAQKQALKAQRQAERKQARQIRNAELKNLQRNGYGPQAAPDQYPENLLNAERKSAPQKAVPLSPASSN
;
A
#
# COMPACT_ATOMS: atom_id res chain seq x y z
N MET A 1 28.83 3.73 -42.89
CA MET A 1 27.96 3.37 -41.74
C MET A 1 26.69 4.20 -41.81
N VAL A 2 25.53 3.54 -41.96
CA VAL A 2 24.21 4.17 -41.81
C VAL A 2 23.38 3.23 -40.95
N HIS A 3 22.79 3.80 -39.89
CA HIS A 3 22.14 3.10 -38.80
C HIS A 3 20.85 2.38 -39.25
N LYS A 4 20.71 1.13 -38.79
CA LYS A 4 19.53 0.28 -38.94
C LYS A 4 18.53 0.52 -37.81
N ASP A 5 17.33 0.92 -38.22
CA ASP A 5 15.98 0.77 -37.67
C ASP A 5 15.76 0.31 -36.22
N SER A 6 14.96 1.09 -35.48
CA SER A 6 13.84 0.58 -34.66
C SER A 6 12.88 1.71 -34.31
N ARG A 7 11.98 1.99 -35.25
CA ARG A 7 10.73 2.72 -35.00
C ARG A 7 9.73 1.78 -34.32
N ARG A 8 8.73 2.39 -33.68
CA ARG A 8 7.39 1.84 -33.33
C ARG A 8 7.26 1.24 -31.92
N TRP A 9 7.00 2.10 -30.94
CA TRP A 9 5.91 1.93 -29.95
C TRP A 9 5.91 3.12 -28.97
N LEU A 10 5.41 4.26 -29.42
CA LEU A 10 4.93 5.30 -28.51
C LEU A 10 3.51 5.66 -28.96
N ALA A 11 2.59 4.75 -28.63
CA ALA A 11 1.17 5.01 -28.74
C ALA A 11 0.77 6.01 -27.65
N VAL A 12 0.51 7.23 -28.11
CA VAL A 12 -0.32 8.23 -27.46
C VAL A 12 -1.63 7.59 -27.01
N LEU A 13 -2.01 7.78 -25.75
CA LEU A 13 -3.42 7.95 -25.42
C LEU A 13 -3.64 8.66 -24.07
N LEU A 14 -3.81 9.98 -24.17
CA LEU A 14 -4.47 10.82 -23.19
C LEU A 14 -5.98 10.53 -23.25
N ILE A 15 -6.58 10.02 -22.17
CA ILE A 15 -8.02 10.15 -21.94
C ILE A 15 -8.20 10.96 -20.66
N SER A 16 -8.35 12.26 -20.86
CA SER A 16 -9.06 13.15 -19.97
C SER A 16 -10.54 13.07 -20.32
N VAL A 17 -11.39 12.64 -19.39
CA VAL A 17 -12.78 13.10 -19.28
C VAL A 17 -13.15 13.14 -17.80
N MET A 18 -13.29 14.37 -17.30
CA MET A 18 -13.86 14.74 -16.00
C MET A 18 -15.41 14.81 -16.12
N PRO A 19 -16.17 15.08 -15.04
CA PRO A 19 -17.27 14.26 -14.53
C PRO A 19 -18.68 14.70 -15.01
N LEU A 20 -19.67 13.80 -14.94
CA LEU A 20 -21.09 14.16 -15.09
C LEU A 20 -21.79 14.11 -13.72
N ALA A 21 -22.07 15.29 -13.19
CA ALA A 21 -23.05 15.52 -12.14
C ALA A 21 -24.47 15.58 -12.74
N ALA A 22 -25.48 15.50 -11.86
CA ALA A 22 -26.93 15.58 -12.10
C ALA A 22 -27.56 14.26 -12.61
N GLN A 23 -28.69 13.79 -12.10
CA GLN A 23 -29.85 14.58 -11.70
C GLN A 23 -30.76 13.74 -10.79
N ALA A 24 -31.19 14.33 -9.68
CA ALA A 24 -32.36 13.88 -8.94
C ALA A 24 -33.62 14.24 -9.75
N GLN A 25 -34.56 13.32 -9.90
CA GLN A 25 -35.95 13.65 -10.17
C GLN A 25 -36.84 12.79 -9.28
N ALA A 26 -37.54 13.49 -8.38
CA ALA A 26 -38.68 12.98 -7.65
C ALA A 26 -39.87 12.89 -8.61
N GLU A 27 -40.65 11.83 -8.52
CA GLU A 27 -42.06 11.87 -8.91
C GLU A 27 -42.94 11.50 -7.71
N PHE A 28 -43.86 12.41 -7.47
CA PHE A 28 -44.96 12.37 -6.52
C PHE A 28 -46.05 11.43 -7.02
N ALA A 29 -46.67 10.61 -6.16
CA ALA A 29 -48.10 10.30 -6.22
C ALA A 29 -48.57 9.50 -4.99
N SER A 30 -49.64 10.02 -4.35
CA SER A 30 -50.40 9.42 -3.25
C SER A 30 -51.17 8.15 -3.65
N ALA A 31 -51.17 7.13 -2.77
CA ALA A 31 -52.33 6.37 -2.25
C ALA A 31 -51.94 4.92 -1.85
N PRO A 32 -52.47 4.35 -0.74
CA PRO A 32 -52.11 3.00 -0.29
C PRO A 32 -53.05 1.97 -0.90
N ALA A 33 -52.55 1.15 -1.82
CA ALA A 33 -53.21 -0.10 -2.22
C ALA A 33 -52.39 -1.26 -1.67
N GLN A 34 -52.98 -1.99 -0.71
CA GLN A 34 -52.54 -3.33 -0.34
C GLN A 34 -52.63 -4.22 -1.58
N GLU A 35 -51.50 -4.54 -2.17
CA GLU A 35 -51.31 -5.85 -2.79
C GLU A 35 -50.02 -6.43 -2.22
N LYS A 36 -50.13 -7.67 -1.76
CA LYS A 36 -49.05 -8.47 -1.21
C LYS A 36 -48.45 -9.22 -2.40
N PRO A 37 -47.33 -8.79 -2.99
CA PRO A 37 -46.54 -9.71 -3.76
C PRO A 37 -45.65 -10.46 -2.76
N ASP A 38 -45.72 -11.78 -2.79
CA ASP A 38 -44.71 -12.67 -2.24
C ASP A 38 -43.37 -12.40 -2.94
N THR A 39 -42.70 -11.31 -2.55
CA THR A 39 -41.36 -10.93 -3.04
C THR A 39 -40.37 -10.90 -1.87
N ALA A 40 -40.53 -11.83 -0.92
CA ALA A 40 -39.55 -12.03 0.16
C ALA A 40 -38.34 -12.90 -0.27
N ALA A 41 -38.21 -13.24 -1.55
CA ALA A 41 -37.05 -13.98 -2.08
C ALA A 41 -35.92 -13.07 -2.61
N THR A 42 -36.18 -11.77 -2.86
CA THR A 42 -35.21 -10.87 -3.51
C THR A 42 -34.44 -9.99 -2.51
N ALA A 43 -34.89 -9.87 -1.26
CA ALA A 43 -34.21 -9.08 -0.22
C ALA A 43 -33.10 -9.86 0.54
N ALA A 44 -33.07 -11.20 0.42
CA ALA A 44 -32.07 -12.03 1.07
C ALA A 44 -30.73 -12.11 0.29
N SER A 45 -30.74 -11.74 -1.00
CA SER A 45 -29.57 -11.80 -1.90
C SER A 45 -28.72 -10.52 -1.86
N SER A 46 -29.29 -9.36 -1.51
CA SER A 46 -28.55 -8.10 -1.36
C SER A 46 -27.63 -8.12 -0.13
N SER A 47 -28.11 -8.54 1.04
CA SER A 47 -27.31 -8.58 2.28
C SER A 47 -26.05 -9.48 2.20
N LYS A 48 -26.11 -10.58 1.45
CA LYS A 48 -24.95 -11.46 1.19
C LYS A 48 -23.97 -10.87 0.17
N ALA A 49 -24.48 -10.13 -0.82
CA ALA A 49 -23.64 -9.44 -1.81
C ALA A 49 -22.87 -8.28 -1.16
N ASP A 50 -23.53 -7.48 -0.32
CA ASP A 50 -22.93 -6.37 0.43
C ASP A 50 -21.86 -6.89 1.42
N SER A 51 -22.16 -7.99 2.12
CA SER A 51 -21.19 -8.66 3.00
C SER A 51 -19.95 -9.17 2.24
N LYS A 52 -20.09 -9.59 0.98
CA LYS A 52 -18.97 -10.07 0.15
C LYS A 52 -18.12 -8.89 -0.35
N ALA A 53 -18.75 -7.79 -0.77
CA ALA A 53 -18.08 -6.57 -1.18
C ALA A 53 -17.28 -5.95 -0.01
N GLN A 54 -17.87 -5.87 1.18
CA GLN A 54 -17.20 -5.38 2.38
C GLN A 54 -16.00 -6.26 2.78
N LYS A 55 -16.14 -7.59 2.70
CA LYS A 55 -15.04 -8.54 2.92
C LYS A 55 -13.90 -8.37 1.92
N GLN A 56 -14.20 -8.06 0.66
CA GLN A 56 -13.18 -7.78 -0.37
C GLN A 56 -12.45 -6.47 -0.10
N ALA A 57 -13.16 -5.40 0.25
CA ALA A 57 -12.56 -4.13 0.63
C ALA A 57 -11.61 -4.27 1.83
N LEU A 58 -12.04 -5.00 2.87
CA LEU A 58 -11.23 -5.25 4.06
C LEU A 58 -10.00 -6.13 3.74
N LYS A 59 -10.12 -7.11 2.84
CA LYS A 59 -8.97 -7.88 2.36
C LYS A 59 -7.96 -7.02 1.62
N ALA A 60 -8.42 -6.08 0.78
CA ALA A 60 -7.54 -5.16 0.07
C ALA A 60 -6.77 -4.25 1.03
N GLN A 61 -7.44 -3.71 2.05
CA GLN A 61 -6.82 -2.92 3.11
C GLN A 61 -5.72 -3.70 3.85
N ARG A 62 -6.03 -4.91 4.35
CA ARG A 62 -5.03 -5.75 5.05
C ARG A 62 -3.84 -6.10 4.17
N GLN A 63 -4.03 -6.25 2.86
CA GLN A 63 -2.91 -6.49 1.95
C GLN A 63 -2.00 -5.28 1.83
N ALA A 64 -2.56 -4.07 1.76
CA ALA A 64 -1.78 -2.83 1.75
C ALA A 64 -0.98 -2.68 3.05
N GLU A 65 -1.62 -2.87 4.21
CA GLU A 65 -0.97 -2.81 5.52
C GLU A 65 0.14 -3.85 5.66
N ARG A 66 -0.08 -5.10 5.22
CA ARG A 66 0.96 -6.14 5.23
C ARG A 66 2.16 -5.77 4.35
N LYS A 67 1.92 -5.16 3.19
CA LYS A 67 3.02 -4.70 2.31
C LYS A 67 3.84 -3.62 2.99
N GLN A 68 3.18 -2.64 3.62
CA GLN A 68 3.86 -1.59 4.38
C GLN A 68 4.66 -2.18 5.56
N ALA A 69 4.05 -3.07 6.35
CA ALA A 69 4.74 -3.73 7.46
C ALA A 69 5.96 -4.52 7.01
N ARG A 70 5.86 -5.24 5.87
CA ARG A 70 6.99 -5.94 5.25
C ARG A 70 8.08 -4.97 4.81
N GLN A 71 7.73 -3.85 4.20
CA GLN A 71 8.71 -2.83 3.79
C GLN A 71 9.46 -2.27 4.99
N ILE A 72 8.77 -1.94 6.08
CA ILE A 72 9.38 -1.43 7.31
C ILE A 72 10.33 -2.48 7.90
N ARG A 73 9.86 -3.71 8.12
CA ARG A 73 10.67 -4.81 8.67
C ARG A 73 11.87 -5.13 7.78
N ASN A 74 11.70 -5.15 6.45
CA ASN A 74 12.79 -5.41 5.52
C ASN A 74 13.81 -4.27 5.48
N ALA A 75 13.38 -3.01 5.63
CA ALA A 75 14.29 -1.87 5.69
C ALA A 75 15.16 -1.92 6.95
N GLU A 76 14.55 -2.21 8.10
CA GLU A 76 15.26 -2.40 9.37
C GLU A 76 16.24 -3.57 9.31
N LEU A 77 15.78 -4.72 8.80
CA LEU A 77 16.63 -5.90 8.63
C LEU A 77 17.82 -5.63 7.71
N LYS A 78 17.62 -4.89 6.60
CA LYS A 78 18.71 -4.47 5.72
C LYS A 78 19.69 -3.51 6.41
N ASN A 79 19.21 -2.62 7.27
CA ASN A 79 20.07 -1.72 8.03
C ASN A 79 20.97 -2.51 9.00
N LEU A 80 20.40 -3.49 9.70
CA LEU A 80 21.15 -4.37 10.59
C LEU A 80 22.17 -5.23 9.80
N GLN A 81 21.79 -5.77 8.65
CA GLN A 81 22.68 -6.52 7.76
C GLN A 81 23.86 -5.71 7.26
N ARG A 82 23.61 -4.48 6.82
CA ARG A 82 24.68 -3.56 6.42
C ARG A 82 25.67 -3.30 7.56
N ASN A 83 25.21 -3.36 8.81
CA ASN A 83 26.03 -3.12 9.98
C ASN A 83 26.64 -4.41 10.59
N GLY A 84 26.53 -5.56 9.91
CA GLY A 84 27.20 -6.81 10.27
C GLY A 84 26.31 -7.90 10.86
N TYR A 85 24.99 -7.68 10.96
CA TYR A 85 24.04 -8.69 11.47
C TYR A 85 23.41 -9.50 10.34
N GLY A 86 23.84 -10.75 10.14
CA GLY A 86 23.25 -11.62 9.13
C GLY A 86 24.00 -12.94 8.92
N PRO A 87 23.59 -13.74 7.93
CA PRO A 87 24.11 -15.10 7.71
C PRO A 87 25.61 -15.15 7.34
N GLN A 88 26.18 -14.01 6.95
CA GLN A 88 27.61 -13.87 6.60
C GLN A 88 28.50 -13.75 7.85
N ALA A 89 27.92 -13.41 9.01
CA ALA A 89 28.65 -13.46 10.27
C ALA A 89 28.67 -14.89 10.82
N ALA A 90 29.70 -15.21 11.60
CA ALA A 90 29.77 -16.49 12.27
C ALA A 90 28.71 -16.58 13.40
N PRO A 91 28.07 -17.75 13.62
CA PRO A 91 26.94 -17.88 14.56
C PRO A 91 27.29 -17.51 16.01
N ASP A 92 28.54 -17.75 16.43
CA ASP A 92 29.10 -17.36 17.72
C ASP A 92 29.15 -15.84 17.92
N GLN A 93 29.20 -15.06 16.84
CA GLN A 93 29.27 -13.61 16.88
C GLN A 93 27.90 -12.91 16.85
N TYR A 94 26.80 -13.65 16.64
CA TYR A 94 25.46 -13.07 16.48
C TYR A 94 24.97 -12.21 17.65
N PRO A 95 25.17 -12.61 18.92
CA PRO A 95 24.72 -11.79 20.05
C PRO A 95 25.35 -10.40 20.03
N GLU A 96 26.67 -10.33 19.86
CA GLU A 96 27.42 -9.07 19.81
C GLU A 96 27.13 -8.28 18.53
N ASN A 97 27.01 -8.96 17.39
CA ASN A 97 26.73 -8.31 16.11
C ASN A 97 25.36 -7.65 16.08
N LEU A 98 24.36 -8.19 16.77
CA LEU A 98 23.05 -7.54 16.92
C LEU A 98 23.18 -6.20 17.66
N LEU A 99 23.82 -6.20 18.83
CA LEU A 99 24.03 -4.97 19.63
C LEU A 99 24.86 -3.93 18.88
N ASN A 100 25.89 -4.38 18.16
CA ASN A 100 26.73 -3.52 17.33
C ASN A 100 25.95 -2.95 16.14
N ALA A 101 25.13 -3.78 15.49
CA ALA A 101 24.34 -3.37 14.34
C ALA A 101 23.26 -2.36 14.73
N GLU A 102 22.59 -2.56 15.87
CA GLU A 102 21.63 -1.61 16.43
C GLU A 102 22.29 -0.26 16.72
N ARG A 103 23.42 -0.25 17.45
CA ARG A 103 24.18 0.98 17.75
C ARG A 103 24.63 1.74 16.50
N LYS A 104 25.02 1.03 15.45
CA LYS A 104 25.42 1.62 14.16
C LYS A 104 24.23 2.03 13.29
N SER A 105 23.07 1.39 13.48
CA SER A 105 21.84 1.65 12.71
C SER A 105 21.08 2.85 13.22
N ALA A 106 21.26 3.19 14.50
CA ALA A 106 20.81 4.45 15.06
C ALA A 106 21.38 5.57 14.19
N PRO A 107 20.56 6.53 13.72
CA PRO A 107 21.09 7.69 13.04
C PRO A 107 22.12 8.29 13.98
N GLN A 108 23.39 8.24 13.56
CA GLN A 108 24.45 9.01 14.20
C GLN A 108 23.92 10.43 14.10
N LYS A 109 23.31 10.94 15.17
CA LYS A 109 22.91 12.33 15.28
C LYS A 109 24.21 13.05 15.00
N ALA A 110 24.30 13.61 13.78
CA ALA A 110 25.55 14.08 13.22
C ALA A 110 26.19 14.91 14.32
N VAL A 111 27.28 14.42 14.89
CA VAL A 111 28.08 15.24 15.80
C VAL A 111 28.50 16.38 14.88
N PRO A 112 27.95 17.60 15.05
CA PRO A 112 28.37 18.71 14.21
C PRO A 112 29.87 18.78 14.40
N LEU A 113 30.60 18.75 13.28
CA LEU A 113 32.05 18.88 13.23
C LEU A 113 32.46 19.97 14.22
N SER A 114 33.09 19.58 15.33
CA SER A 114 33.69 20.54 16.26
C SER A 114 34.61 21.41 15.41
N PRO A 115 34.48 22.74 15.42
CA PRO A 115 35.39 23.59 14.69
C PRO A 115 36.80 23.30 15.19
N ALA A 116 37.69 22.97 14.26
CA ALA A 116 39.09 22.77 14.55
C ALA A 116 39.61 23.94 15.38
N SER A 117 39.94 23.67 16.65
CA SER A 117 40.67 24.61 17.49
C SER A 117 42.11 24.63 16.99
N SER A 118 42.42 25.61 16.15
CA SER A 118 43.80 26.00 15.85
C SER A 118 44.45 26.48 17.15
N ASN A 119 45.55 25.85 17.54
CA ASN A 119 46.50 26.33 18.53
C ASN A 119 47.73 26.85 17.77
#